data_AF-A0A7W0ZCX0-F1
#
_entry.id   AF-A0A7W0ZCX0-F1
#
_cell.length_a   1.000
_cell.length_b   1.000
_cell.length_c   1.000
_cell.angle_alpha   90.00
_cell.angle_beta   90.00
_cell.angle_gamma   90.00
#
_symmetry.space_group_name_H-M   'P 1'
#
loop_
_entity.id
_entity.type
_entity.pdbx_description
1 polymer ?
#
loop_
_entity_poly.entity_id
_entity_poly.type
_entity_poly.pdbx_seq_one_letter_code
_entity_poly.pdbx_strand_id
1 'polypeptide(L)'
;MDPADFTTHIDNPYWPMVPGTRWIYREIDEAGKKLKVVVIVTHETKKIANGITARVVRDTVTENGEIIEDTFDWYAQDSDGNVWYMGEDTAEFENGKIKTKKGSFEA
;
A
#
# COMPACT_ATOMS: atom_id res chain seq x y z
N MET A 1 17.99 1.79 12.63
CA MET A 1 16.58 1.87 13.04
C MET A 1 16.34 0.72 13.99
N ASP A 2 15.81 1.00 15.17
CA ASP A 2 15.42 -0.06 16.11
C ASP A 2 13.96 -0.45 15.80
N PRO A 3 13.66 -1.73 15.50
CA PRO A 3 12.29 -2.17 15.29
C PRO A 3 11.33 -1.86 16.45
N ALA A 4 11.84 -1.71 17.67
CA ALA A 4 11.04 -1.37 18.84
C ALA A 4 10.47 0.07 18.81
N ASP A 5 11.05 0.96 18.01
CA ASP A 5 10.60 2.35 17.88
C ASP A 5 9.42 2.50 16.91
N PHE A 6 8.98 1.42 16.27
CA PHE A 6 7.94 1.43 15.24
C PHE A 6 6.61 0.84 15.72
N THR A 7 5.53 1.39 15.20
CA THR A 7 4.16 0.94 15.49
C THR A 7 3.33 0.77 14.22
N THR A 8 2.33 -0.12 14.32
CA THR A 8 1.27 -0.29 13.31
C THR A 8 0.02 0.55 13.60
N HIS A 9 0.03 1.31 14.70
CA HIS A 9 -0.95 2.34 14.99
C HIS A 9 -0.47 3.66 14.38
N ILE A 10 -0.86 3.90 13.13
CA ILE A 10 -0.43 5.05 12.36
C ILE A 10 -1.49 6.15 12.52
N ASP A 11 -1.22 7.07 13.45
CA ASP A 11 -2.10 8.17 13.83
C ASP A 11 -1.62 9.54 13.32
N ASN A 12 -0.63 9.54 12.42
CA ASN A 12 -0.11 10.75 11.78
C ASN A 12 -1.26 11.67 11.29
N PRO A 13 -1.26 12.97 11.65
CA PRO A 13 -2.40 13.86 11.41
C PRO A 13 -2.67 14.14 9.93
N TYR A 14 -1.69 13.93 9.06
CA TYR A 14 -1.84 14.14 7.62
C TYR A 14 -2.24 12.86 6.88
N TRP A 15 -1.94 11.69 7.45
CA TRP A 15 -2.18 10.41 6.81
C TRP A 15 -2.49 9.29 7.83
N PRO A 16 -3.62 9.39 8.55
CA PRO A 16 -3.99 8.40 9.54
C PRO A 16 -4.43 7.09 8.86
N MET A 17 -3.84 5.97 9.27
CA MET A 17 -4.18 4.64 8.74
C MET A 17 -4.88 3.78 9.78
N VAL A 18 -6.10 4.18 10.14
CA VAL A 18 -6.97 3.36 11.00
C VAL A 18 -7.48 2.16 10.19
N PRO A 19 -7.37 0.92 10.68
CA PRO A 19 -7.89 -0.26 9.99
C PRO A 19 -9.37 -0.11 9.61
N GLY A 20 -9.71 -0.47 8.37
CA GLY A 20 -11.04 -0.29 7.78
C GLY A 20 -11.23 1.04 7.06
N THR A 21 -10.29 1.98 7.18
CA THR A 21 -10.31 3.21 6.38
C THR A 21 -10.21 2.88 4.90
N ARG A 22 -11.02 3.57 4.10
CA ARG A 22 -11.13 3.34 2.66
C ARG A 22 -11.20 4.66 1.90
N TRP A 23 -10.30 4.81 0.93
CA TRP A 23 -10.30 5.91 -0.02
C TRP A 23 -10.58 5.40 -1.44
N ILE A 24 -11.21 6.26 -2.25
CA ILE A 24 -11.42 6.00 -3.67
C ILE A 24 -10.97 7.23 -4.43
N TYR A 25 -10.00 7.06 -5.32
CA TYR A 25 -9.50 8.11 -6.20
C TYR A 25 -9.95 7.86 -7.65
N ARG A 26 -10.05 8.94 -8.40
CA ARG A 26 -10.23 8.92 -9.85
C ARG A 26 -9.07 9.66 -10.47
N GLU A 27 -8.37 9.00 -11.37
CA GLU A 27 -7.13 9.50 -11.95
C GLU A 27 -7.20 9.47 -13.46
N ILE A 28 -6.35 10.28 -14.08
CA ILE A 28 -6.09 10.25 -15.52
C ILE A 28 -4.59 10.01 -15.64
N ASP A 29 -4.20 8.88 -16.24
CA ASP A 29 -2.78 8.57 -16.44
C ASP A 29 -2.17 9.43 -17.56
N GLU A 30 -0.86 9.30 -17.76
CA GLU A 30 -0.14 10.06 -18.79
C GLU A 30 -0.64 9.79 -20.21
N ALA A 31 -1.26 8.63 -20.46
CA ALA A 31 -1.84 8.25 -21.74
C ALA A 31 -3.31 8.73 -21.89
N GLY A 32 -3.87 9.40 -20.89
CA GLY A 32 -5.25 9.90 -20.88
C GLY A 32 -6.29 8.87 -20.48
N LYS A 33 -5.88 7.69 -19.97
CA LYS A 33 -6.77 6.64 -19.51
C LYS A 33 -7.34 6.99 -18.15
N LYS A 34 -8.61 6.68 -17.93
CA LYS A 34 -9.30 6.92 -16.66
C LYS A 34 -9.11 5.73 -15.74
N LEU A 35 -8.50 5.97 -14.59
CA LEU A 35 -8.26 4.97 -13.57
C LEU A 35 -9.15 5.21 -12.35
N LYS A 36 -9.48 4.12 -11.68
CA LYS A 36 -10.06 4.15 -10.34
C LYS A 36 -9.15 3.38 -9.40
N VAL A 37 -8.70 4.07 -8.37
CA VAL A 37 -7.81 3.56 -7.33
C VAL A 37 -8.62 3.38 -6.05
N VAL A 38 -8.50 2.22 -5.40
CA VAL A 38 -9.17 1.93 -4.13
C VAL A 38 -8.12 1.53 -3.12
N VAL A 39 -7.92 2.38 -2.12
CA VAL A 39 -6.96 2.16 -1.04
C VAL A 39 -7.70 1.75 0.22
N ILE A 40 -7.31 0.62 0.81
CA ILE A 40 -7.93 0.07 2.03
C ILE A 40 -6.84 -0.20 3.06
N VAL A 41 -6.94 0.44 4.22
CA VAL A 41 -6.14 0.06 5.39
C VAL A 41 -6.69 -1.24 5.96
N THR A 42 -5.93 -2.31 5.86
CA THR A 42 -6.39 -3.63 6.31
C THR A 42 -6.21 -3.81 7.82
N HIS A 43 -6.79 -4.87 8.37
CA HIS A 43 -6.51 -5.28 9.75
C HIS A 43 -5.21 -6.10 9.86
N GLU A 44 -4.62 -6.47 8.72
CA GLU A 44 -3.42 -7.29 8.65
C GLU A 44 -2.16 -6.47 8.91
N THR A 45 -1.12 -7.19 9.33
CA THR A 45 0.22 -6.67 9.56
C THR A 45 1.23 -7.67 9.03
N LYS A 46 2.37 -7.20 8.54
CA LYS A 46 3.48 -8.03 8.07
C LYS A 46 4.75 -7.68 8.84
N LYS A 47 5.51 -8.70 9.23
CA LYS A 47 6.87 -8.52 9.72
C LYS A 47 7.80 -8.39 8.52
N ILE A 48 8.49 -7.25 8.45
CA ILE A 48 9.43 -6.89 7.40
C ILE A 48 10.79 -7.56 7.68
N ALA A 49 11.59 -7.80 6.63
CA ALA A 49 12.90 -8.44 6.73
C ALA A 49 13.85 -7.77 7.74
N ASN A 50 13.83 -6.43 7.82
CA ASN A 50 14.56 -5.67 8.82
C ASN A 50 14.02 -5.76 10.28
N GLY A 51 12.92 -6.51 10.49
CA GLY A 51 12.35 -6.82 11.80
C GLY A 51 11.16 -5.96 12.21
N ILE A 52 10.89 -4.85 11.52
CA ILE A 52 9.76 -3.96 11.82
C ILE A 52 8.43 -4.63 11.46
N THR A 53 7.41 -4.48 12.31
CA THR A 53 6.05 -4.92 11.96
C THR A 53 5.29 -3.74 11.36
N ALA A 54 4.79 -3.92 10.14
CA ALA A 54 4.13 -2.87 9.36
C ALA A 54 2.63 -3.18 9.15
N ARG A 55 1.82 -2.13 9.07
CA ARG A 55 0.41 -2.15 8.64
C ARG A 55 0.35 -2.47 7.15
N VAL A 56 -0.47 -3.45 6.77
CA VAL A 56 -0.76 -3.73 5.37
C VAL A 56 -1.86 -2.79 4.88
N VAL A 57 -1.58 -2.05 3.82
CA VAL A 57 -2.54 -1.26 3.05
C VAL A 57 -2.67 -1.91 1.68
N ARG A 58 -3.89 -2.12 1.21
CA ARG A 58 -4.13 -2.67 -0.11
C ARG A 58 -4.54 -1.54 -1.05
N ASP A 59 -3.77 -1.33 -2.10
CA ASP A 59 -4.11 -0.47 -3.22
C ASP A 59 -4.54 -1.34 -4.42
N THR A 60 -5.72 -1.07 -4.98
CA THR A 60 -6.19 -1.72 -6.19
C THR A 60 -6.53 -0.68 -7.26
N VAL A 61 -5.83 -0.78 -8.40
CA VAL A 61 -6.03 0.09 -9.56
C VAL A 61 -6.84 -0.64 -10.62
N THR A 62 -7.88 0.04 -11.12
CA THR A 62 -8.74 -0.48 -12.18
C THR A 62 -8.84 0.48 -13.37
N GLU A 63 -8.76 -0.07 -14.59
CA GLU A 63 -9.06 0.59 -15.86
C GLU A 63 -10.30 -0.06 -16.46
N ASN A 64 -11.34 0.73 -16.77
CA ASN A 64 -12.60 0.22 -17.35
C ASN A 64 -13.25 -0.95 -16.58
N GLY A 65 -12.98 -1.05 -15.26
CA GLY A 65 -13.49 -2.11 -14.40
C GLY A 65 -12.61 -3.37 -14.33
N GLU A 66 -11.54 -3.43 -15.12
CA GLU A 66 -10.53 -4.50 -15.04
C GLU A 66 -9.40 -4.07 -14.09
N ILE A 67 -8.93 -4.99 -13.25
CA ILE A 67 -7.76 -4.76 -12.40
C ILE A 67 -6.54 -4.73 -13.30
N ILE A 68 -5.76 -3.65 -13.21
CA ILE A 68 -4.47 -3.51 -13.88
C ILE A 68 -3.31 -3.58 -12.90
N GLU A 69 -3.57 -3.30 -11.62
CA GLU A 69 -2.59 -3.41 -10.54
C GLU A 69 -3.30 -3.73 -9.21
N ASP A 70 -2.70 -4.61 -8.40
CA ASP A 70 -3.13 -4.92 -7.04
C ASP A 70 -1.88 -5.04 -6.15
N THR A 71 -1.79 -4.16 -5.16
CA THR A 71 -0.60 -3.93 -4.36
C THR A 71 -0.92 -4.08 -2.88
N PHE A 72 -0.03 -4.76 -2.16
CA PHE A 72 0.00 -4.76 -0.71
C PHE A 72 1.19 -3.94 -0.21
N ASP A 73 0.91 -2.69 0.14
CA ASP A 73 1.86 -1.74 0.70
C ASP A 73 2.06 -1.99 2.20
N TRP A 74 3.28 -1.75 2.68
CA TRP A 74 3.62 -1.90 4.09
C TRP A 74 4.08 -0.58 4.69
N TYR A 75 3.36 -0.10 5.71
CA TYR A 75 3.69 1.15 6.40
C TYR A 75 3.91 0.94 7.89
N ALA A 76 4.80 1.72 8.47
CA ALA A 76 4.93 1.84 9.92
C ALA A 76 5.20 3.29 10.31
N GLN A 77 4.84 3.66 11.53
CA GLN A 77 5.14 4.98 12.08
C GLN A 77 6.18 4.84 13.18
N ASP A 78 7.18 5.73 13.20
CA ASP A 78 8.15 5.80 14.29
C ASP A 78 7.65 6.66 15.46
N SER A 79 8.44 6.69 16.54
CA SER A 79 8.14 7.44 17.77
C SER A 79 8.13 8.97 17.60
N ASP A 80 8.79 9.49 16.55
CA ASP A 80 8.77 10.91 16.18
C ASP A 80 7.55 11.27 15.32
N GLY A 81 6.75 10.27 14.93
CA GLY A 81 5.54 10.46 14.12
C GLY A 81 5.78 10.42 12.61
N ASN A 82 6.99 10.07 12.15
CA ASN A 82 7.27 9.90 10.73
C ASN A 82 6.61 8.61 10.23
N VAL A 83 5.99 8.66 9.04
CA VAL A 83 5.44 7.48 8.38
C VAL A 83 6.45 6.97 7.36
N TRP A 84 6.76 5.69 7.47
CA TRP A 84 7.74 5.00 6.66
C TRP A 84 7.07 4.01 5.74
N TYR A 85 7.50 4.02 4.48
CA TYR A 85 7.11 3.03 3.48
C TYR A 85 8.15 1.91 3.44
N MET A 86 7.75 0.70 3.84
CA MET A 86 8.63 -0.42 4.11
C MET A 86 8.73 -1.42 2.95
N GLY A 87 8.01 -1.16 1.86
CA GLY A 87 7.96 -2.02 0.68
C GLY A 87 6.55 -2.36 0.26
N GLU A 88 6.48 -3.21 -0.76
CA GLU A 88 5.27 -3.63 -1.44
C GLU A 88 5.40 -5.06 -1.99
N ASP A 89 4.26 -5.75 -2.04
CA ASP A 89 4.05 -6.84 -2.99
C ASP A 89 3.02 -6.40 -4.05
N THR A 90 3.53 -6.06 -5.22
CA THR A 90 2.76 -5.51 -6.35
C THR A 90 2.57 -6.57 -7.42
N ALA A 91 1.34 -6.72 -7.90
CA ALA A 91 1.03 -7.51 -9.09
C ALA A 91 0.39 -6.61 -10.16
N GLU A 92 1.04 -6.54 -11.32
CA GLU A 92 0.46 -5.91 -12.51
C GLU A 92 -0.25 -6.96 -13.37
N PHE A 93 -1.36 -6.57 -13.99
CA PHE A 93 -2.23 -7.46 -14.72
C PHE A 93 -2.39 -7.04 -16.19
N GLU A 94 -2.51 -8.05 -17.06
CA GLU A 94 -2.86 -7.87 -18.46
C GLU A 94 -3.82 -9.00 -18.86
N ASN A 95 -5.00 -8.64 -19.36
CA ASN A 95 -6.09 -9.57 -19.69
C ASN A 95 -6.47 -10.50 -18.52
N GLY A 96 -6.54 -9.93 -17.31
CA GLY A 96 -6.91 -10.65 -16.08
C GLY A 96 -5.86 -11.64 -15.57
N LYS A 97 -4.65 -11.65 -16.13
CA LYS A 97 -3.54 -12.49 -15.69
C LYS A 97 -2.40 -11.63 -15.17
N ILE A 98 -1.69 -12.12 -14.15
CA ILE A 98 -0.47 -11.47 -13.67
C ILE A 98 0.53 -11.39 -14.82
N LYS A 99 0.85 -10.17 -15.22
CA LYS A 99 1.88 -9.84 -16.20
C LYS A 99 3.25 -9.81 -15.52
N THR A 100 3.33 -9.15 -14.36
CA THR A 100 4.60 -9.02 -13.63
C THR A 100 4.39 -8.72 -12.14
N LYS A 101 5.44 -8.95 -11.36
CA LYS A 101 5.59 -8.54 -9.95
C LYS A 101 6.90 -7.77 -9.71
N LYS A 102 7.41 -7.11 -10.76
CA LYS A 102 8.73 -6.46 -10.71
C LYS A 102 8.76 -5.22 -9.81
N GLY A 103 7.60 -4.63 -9.50
CA GLY A 103 7.49 -3.54 -8.54
C GLY A 103 7.80 -3.95 -7.10
N SER A 104 7.57 -5.23 -6.75
CA SER A 104 7.70 -5.70 -5.37
C SER A 104 9.12 -5.54 -4.81
N PHE A 105 9.22 -5.00 -3.60
CA PHE A 105 10.45 -4.90 -2.83
C PHE A 105 10.16 -4.90 -1.33
N GLU A 106 11.16 -5.19 -0.50
CA GLU A 106 11.05 -5.21 0.96
C GLU A 106 12.32 -4.61 1.58
N ALA A 107 12.14 -3.79 2.63
CA ALA A 107 13.21 -3.06 3.33
C ALA A 107 13.94 -3.86 4.43
#